data_AF-A0A4Y3UNS3-F1
#
_entry.id   AF-A0A4Y3UNS3-F1
#
_cell.length_a   1.000
_cell.length_b   1.000
_cell.length_c   1.000
_cell.angle_alpha   90.00
_cell.angle_beta   90.00
_cell.angle_gamma   90.00
#
_symmetry.space_group_name_H-M   'P 1'
#
loop_
_entity.id
_entity.type
_entity.pdbx_description
1 polymer ?
#
loop_
_entity_poly.entity_id
_entity_poly.type
_entity_poly.pdbx_seq_one_letter_code
_entity_poly.pdbx_strand_id
1 'polypeptide(L)' 'MPEVDAAAVRTFWARTRLAVPELAGWPDDPPAAWAFGATPAHADELLGLVLSGVKTGTASSLWDYEHAGDPTPRWGS' A
#
# COMPACT_ATOMS: atom_id res chain seq x y z
N MET A 1 13.42 0.96 8.13
CA MET A 1 12.89 1.38 6.81
C MET A 1 12.94 2.88 6.74
N PRO A 2 13.25 3.49 5.58
CA PRO A 2 13.13 4.93 5.43
C PRO A 2 11.70 5.35 5.72
N GLU A 3 11.55 6.55 6.29
CA GLU A 3 10.24 7.16 6.53
C GLU A 3 9.51 7.39 5.20
N VAL A 4 8.20 7.21 5.20
CA VAL A 4 7.37 7.42 4.01
C VAL A 4 7.29 8.91 3.70
N ASP A 5 7.73 9.32 2.52
CA ASP A 5 7.55 10.69 2.04
C ASP A 5 6.09 10.95 1.66
N ALA A 6 5.36 11.59 2.58
CA ALA A 6 3.95 11.91 2.40
C ALA A 6 3.68 12.86 1.21
N ALA A 7 4.62 13.73 0.84
CA ALA A 7 4.47 14.62 -0.31
C ALA A 7 4.61 13.85 -1.63
N ALA A 8 5.55 12.90 -1.68
CA ALA A 8 5.70 11.99 -2.81
C ALA A 8 4.45 11.10 -2.99
N VAL A 9 3.90 10.54 -1.90
CA VAL A 9 2.67 9.73 -1.94
C VAL A 9 1.48 10.53 -2.47
N ARG A 10 1.25 11.75 -1.97
CA ARG A 10 0.18 12.63 -2.47
C ARG A 10 0.37 12.96 -3.95
N THR A 11 1.60 13.24 -4.37
CA THR A 11 1.92 13.56 -5.77
C THR A 11 1.64 12.38 -6.69
N PHE A 12 2.01 11.16 -6.27
CA PHE A 12 1.71 9.94 -7.00
C PHE A 12 0.20 9.78 -7.21
N TRP A 13 -0.58 9.82 -6.13
CA TRP A 13 -2.03 9.61 -6.20
C TRP A 13 -2.76 10.70 -7.00
N ALA A 14 -2.33 11.96 -6.91
CA ALA A 14 -2.85 13.03 -7.75
C ALA A 14 -2.64 12.75 -9.25
N ARG A 15 -1.46 12.24 -9.63
CA ARG A 15 -1.17 11.86 -11.02
C ARG A 15 -1.99 10.64 -11.45
N THR A 16 -2.11 9.64 -10.60
CA THR A 16 -2.86 8.40 -10.90
C THR A 16 -4.34 8.70 -11.14
N ARG A 17 -4.96 9.57 -10.34
CA ARG A 17 -6.37 9.96 -10.55
C ARG A 17 -6.62 10.69 -11.87
N LEU A 18 -5.65 11.46 -12.35
CA LEU A 18 -5.72 12.09 -13.67
C LEU A 18 -5.58 11.07 -14.81
N ALA A 19 -4.81 10.00 -14.59
CA ALA A 19 -4.54 8.98 -15.59
C ALA A 19 -5.59 7.84 -15.63
N VAL A 20 -6.32 7.63 -14.53
CA VAL A 20 -7.27 6.52 -14.34
C VAL A 20 -8.66 7.08 -13.97
N PRO A 21 -9.53 7.34 -14.95
CA PRO A 21 -10.85 7.93 -14.73
C PRO A 21 -11.75 7.18 -13.74
N GLU A 22 -11.56 5.86 -13.62
CA GLU A 22 -12.27 4.98 -12.69
C GLU A 22 -12.02 5.35 -11.22
N LEU A 23 -10.93 6.06 -10.92
CA LEU A 23 -10.60 6.55 -9.58
C LEU A 23 -11.27 7.88 -9.24
N ALA A 24 -12.03 8.51 -10.15
CA ALA A 24 -12.66 9.81 -9.91
C ALA A 24 -13.66 9.82 -8.73
N GLY A 25 -14.19 8.65 -8.35
CA GLY A 25 -15.08 8.50 -7.19
C GLY A 25 -14.38 8.08 -5.89
N TRP A 26 -13.06 7.92 -5.88
CA TRP A 26 -12.30 7.53 -4.69
C TRP A 26 -12.06 8.73 -3.76
N PRO A 27 -11.86 8.50 -2.44
CA PRO A 27 -11.50 9.57 -1.51
C PRO A 27 -10.26 10.34 -1.98
N ASP A 28 -10.19 11.64 -1.69
CA ASP A 28 -9.05 12.49 -2.06
C ASP A 28 -7.77 12.11 -1.30
N ASP A 29 -7.92 11.75 -0.02
CA ASP A 29 -6.81 11.32 0.82
C ASP A 29 -6.25 9.98 0.29
N PRO A 30 -4.94 9.87 0.05
CA PRO A 30 -4.36 8.62 -0.40
C PRO A 30 -4.47 7.54 0.70
N PRO A 31 -4.64 6.26 0.32
CA PRO A 31 -4.57 5.17 1.29
C PRO A 31 -3.19 5.13 1.96
N ALA A 32 -3.14 4.49 3.14
CA ALA A 32 -1.91 4.32 3.89
C ALA A 32 -0.84 3.62 3.03
N ALA A 33 0.35 4.23 2.98
CA ALA A 33 1.48 3.70 2.23
C ALA A 33 2.43 2.91 3.14
N TRP A 34 2.80 1.71 2.71
CA TRP A 34 3.67 0.79 3.41
C TRP A 34 4.44 -0.07 2.41
N ALA A 35 5.57 -0.64 2.85
CA ALA A 35 6.41 -1.52 2.02
C ALA A 35 6.22 -2.99 2.43
N PHE A 36 6.45 -3.90 1.49
CA PHE A 36 6.43 -5.33 1.79
C PHE A 36 7.70 -5.79 2.50
N GLY A 37 7.55 -6.70 3.45
CA GLY A 37 8.67 -7.32 4.15
C GLY A 37 9.39 -6.42 5.15
N ALA A 38 10.41 -6.98 5.80
CA ALA A 38 11.11 -6.33 6.91
C ALA A 38 12.36 -5.51 6.51
N THR A 39 12.84 -5.62 5.27
CA THR A 39 14.10 -5.00 4.82
C THR A 39 13.91 -4.28 3.47
N PRO A 40 14.79 -3.32 3.11
CA PRO A 40 14.73 -2.68 1.79
C PRO A 40 14.82 -3.68 0.63
N ALA A 41 15.69 -4.69 0.74
CA ALA A 41 15.80 -5.74 -0.28
C ALA A 41 14.50 -6.53 -0.42
N HIS A 42 13.84 -6.87 0.70
CA HIS A 42 12.52 -7.50 0.65
C HIS A 42 11.49 -6.60 -0.05
N ALA A 43 11.52 -5.30 0.24
CA ALA A 43 10.58 -4.36 -0.37
C ALA A 43 10.71 -4.34 -1.90
N ASP A 44 11.93 -4.25 -2.42
CA ASP A 44 12.20 -4.23 -3.86
C ASP A 44 11.83 -5.56 -4.54
N GLU A 45 12.25 -6.69 -3.97
CA GLU A 45 11.99 -8.02 -4.54
C GLU A 45 10.49 -8.35 -4.53
N LEU A 46 9.80 -8.08 -3.43
CA LEU A 46 8.36 -8.37 -3.30
C LEU A 46 7.53 -7.42 -4.15
N LEU A 47 7.92 -6.15 -4.27
CA LEU A 47 7.29 -5.21 -5.20
C LEU A 47 7.46 -5.67 -6.65
N GLY A 48 8.64 -6.19 -7.01
CA GLY A 48 8.89 -6.78 -8.33
C GLY A 48 7.89 -7.89 -8.68
N LEU A 49 7.57 -8.77 -7.73
CA LEU A 49 6.57 -9.83 -7.91
C LEU A 49 5.14 -9.29 -8.04
N VAL A 50 4.80 -8.18 -7.37
CA VAL A 50 3.48 -7.53 -7.52
C VAL A 50 3.37 -6.91 -8.91
N LEU A 51 4.39 -6.16 -9.34
CA LEU A 51 4.42 -5.52 -10.66
C LEU A 51 4.41 -6.54 -11.80
N SER A 52 5.01 -7.72 -11.61
CA SER A 52 4.96 -8.81 -12.59
C SER A 52 3.66 -9.63 -12.54
N GLY A 53 2.73 -9.31 -11.65
CA GLY A 53 1.45 -10.02 -11.48
C GLY A 53 1.57 -11.41 -10.83
N VAL A 54 2.73 -11.77 -10.28
CA VAL A 54 2.98 -13.09 -9.65
C VAL A 54 2.47 -13.11 -8.22
N LYS A 55 2.66 -12.02 -7.47
CA LYS A 55 2.19 -11.89 -6.08
C LYS A 55 0.86 -11.14 -6.04
N THR A 56 -0.23 -11.90 -5.86
CA THR A 56 -1.61 -11.37 -5.76
C THR A 56 -2.20 -11.50 -4.35
N GLY A 57 -1.43 -12.00 -3.38
CA GLY A 57 -1.84 -12.16 -1.99
C GLY A 57 -0.78 -11.72 -0.99
N THR A 58 -1.23 -11.27 0.19
CA THR A 58 -0.38 -10.92 1.34
C THR A 58 -1.01 -11.44 2.64
N ALA A 59 -0.19 -11.59 3.67
CA ALA A 59 -0.64 -12.02 5.00
C ALA A 59 0.14 -11.26 6.07
N SER A 60 -0.54 -11.01 7.19
CA SER A 60 0.00 -10.35 8.37
C SER A 60 -0.43 -11.15 9.62
N SER A 61 0.28 -10.96 10.74
CA SER A 61 -0.11 -11.56 12.01
C SER A 61 -1.41 -10.97 12.51
N LEU A 62 -2.42 -11.81 12.80
CA LEU A 62 -3.69 -11.36 13.37
C LEU A 62 -3.46 -10.68 14.74
N TRP A 63 -2.55 -11.25 15.53
CA TRP A 63 -2.22 -10.74 16.85
C TRP A 63 -1.69 -9.31 16.80
N ASP A 64 -0.99 -8.92 15.74
CA ASP A 64 -0.45 -7.56 15.61
C ASP A 64 -1.59 -6.53 15.57
N TYR A 65 -2.69 -6.85 14.87
CA TYR A 65 -3.89 -6.01 14.84
C TYR A 65 -4.58 -5.97 16.21
N GLU A 66 -4.75 -7.12 16.86
CA GLU A 66 -5.40 -7.21 18.17
C GLU A 66 -4.62 -6.47 19.26
N HIS A 67 -3.29 -6.58 19.22
CA HIS A 67 -2.41 -5.93 20.18
C HIS A 67 -2.33 -4.42 19.97
N ALA A 68 -2.26 -3.95 18.72
CA ALA A 68 -2.25 -2.52 18.40
C ALA A 68 -3.63 -1.87 18.52
N GLY A 69 -4.71 -2.65 18.51
CA GLY A 69 -6.08 -2.14 18.40
C GLY A 69 -6.45 -1.65 16.99
N ASP A 70 -5.65 -2.02 15.99
CA ASP A 70 -5.86 -1.63 14.60
C ASP A 70 -6.94 -2.49 13.92
N PRO A 71 -7.73 -1.92 12.99
CA PRO A 71 -8.71 -2.70 12.25
C PRO A 71 -8.02 -3.67 11.29
N THR A 72 -8.58 -4.87 11.16
CA THR A 72 -8.16 -5.81 10.12
C THR A 72 -8.51 -5.30 8.72
N PRO A 73 -7.70 -5.64 7.69
CA PRO A 73 -7.98 -5.28 6.30
C PRO A 73 -9.35 -5.77 5.85
N ARG A 74 -10.05 -4.97 5.03
CA ARG A 74 -11.37 -5.30 4.51
C ARG A 74 -11.32 -5.42 2.98
N TRP A 75 -12.30 -6.09 2.42
CA TRP A 75 -12.45 -6.09 0.96
C TRP A 75 -12.66 -4.66 0.45
N GLY A 76 -11.85 -4.24 -0.52
CA GLY A 76 -11.94 -2.91 -1.15
C GLY A 76 -11.34 -1.76 -0.36
N SER A 77 -10.61 -2.02 0.75
CA SER A 77 -9.83 -1.02 1.48
C SER A 77 -8.46 -0.77 0.88
#